data_AF-D5E6W2-F1
#
_entry.id   AF-D5E6W2-F1
#
_cell.length_a   1.000
_cell.length_b   1.000
_cell.length_c   1.000
_cell.angle_alpha   90.00
_cell.angle_beta   90.00
_cell.angle_gamma   90.00
#
_symmetry.space_group_name_H-M   'P 1'
#
loop_
_entity.id
_entity.type
_entity.pdbx_description
1 polymer ?
#
loop_
_entity_poly.entity_id
_entity_poly.type
_entity_poly.pdbx_seq_one_letter_code
_entity_poly.pdbx_strand_id
1 'polypeptide(L)' 'MKIVHAQTVLTDEQLEALKKKSNETSTKDALSIAVQHYLECEYTDLNDEMWTRKLEKVVQKKNQKY' A
#
# COMPACT_ATOMS: atom_id res chain seq x y z
N MET A 1 -15.50 19.52 8.04
CA MET A 1 -14.97 18.47 7.14
C MET A 1 -15.62 18.65 5.78
N LYS A 2 -14.84 18.79 4.70
CA LYS A 2 -15.39 18.76 3.33
C LYS A 2 -15.39 17.30 2.87
N ILE A 3 -16.54 16.79 2.48
CA ILE A 3 -16.68 15.40 2.00
C ILE A 3 -16.66 15.45 0.48
N VAL A 4 -15.82 14.60 -0.13
CA VAL A 4 -15.75 14.43 -1.57
C VAL A 4 -16.13 12.99 -1.89
N HIS A 5 -17.06 12.80 -2.82
CA HIS A 5 -17.41 11.49 -3.34
C HIS A 5 -16.56 11.22 -4.58
N ALA A 6 -15.79 10.13 -4.56
CA ALA A 6 -14.99 9.68 -5.69
C ALA A 6 -15.41 8.26 -6.07
N GLN A 7 -15.54 8.00 -7.37
CA GLN A 7 -15.89 6.68 -7.90
C GLN A 7 -14.90 6.30 -8.99
N THR A 8 -14.53 5.03 -9.02
CA THR A 8 -13.70 4.44 -10.06
C THR A 8 -14.23 3.05 -10.38
N VAL A 9 -14.00 2.59 -11.61
CA VAL A 9 -14.37 1.24 -12.05
C VAL A 9 -13.24 0.30 -11.67
N LEU A 10 -13.59 -0.80 -11.01
CA LEU A 10 -12.69 -1.92 -10.69
C LEU A 10 -13.31 -3.20 -11.22
N THR A 11 -12.48 -4.14 -11.65
CA THR A 11 -12.96 -5.48 -12.02
C THR A 11 -13.24 -6.30 -10.77
N ASP A 12 -14.09 -7.32 -10.90
CA ASP A 12 -14.38 -8.25 -9.80
C ASP A 12 -13.09 -8.93 -9.30
N GLU A 13 -12.19 -9.30 -10.21
CA GLU A 13 -10.89 -9.88 -9.87
C GLU A 13 -10.03 -8.93 -9.02
N GLN A 14 -10.03 -7.64 -9.33
CA GLN A 14 -9.30 -6.64 -8.56
C GLN A 14 -9.88 -6.48 -7.16
N LEU A 15 -11.21 -6.49 -7.03
CA LEU A 15 -11.88 -6.40 -5.74
C LEU A 15 -11.63 -7.63 -4.87
N GLU A 16 -11.71 -8.84 -5.44
CA GLU A 16 -11.43 -10.07 -4.71
C GLU A 16 -9.96 -10.19 -4.31
N ALA A 17 -9.04 -9.78 -5.20
CA ALA A 17 -7.61 -9.70 -4.86
C ALA A 17 -7.34 -8.70 -3.73
N LEU A 18 -8.03 -7.56 -3.72
CA LEU A 18 -7.89 -6.56 -2.67
C LEU A 18 -8.39 -7.10 -1.33
N LYS A 19 -9.62 -7.63 -1.28
CA LYS A 19 -10.22 -8.26 -0.11
C LYS A 19 -9.32 -9.33 0.51
N LYS A 20 -8.75 -10.19 -0.34
CA LYS A 20 -7.82 -11.23 0.11
C LYS A 20 -6.53 -10.65 0.71
N LYS A 21 -5.99 -9.57 0.13
CA LYS A 21 -4.77 -8.90 0.64
C LYS A 21 -5.01 -8.11 1.92
N SER A 22 -6.17 -7.47 2.05
CA SER A 22 -6.56 -6.73 3.26
C SER A 22 -7.15 -7.64 4.34
N ASN A 23 -7.40 -8.91 4.03
CA ASN A 23 -8.10 -9.87 4.89
C ASN A 23 -9.50 -9.37 5.33
N GLU A 24 -10.20 -8.72 4.40
CA GLU A 24 -11.54 -8.16 4.62
C GLU A 24 -12.56 -8.76 3.66
N THR A 25 -13.80 -8.96 4.10
CA THR A 25 -14.91 -9.41 3.23
C THR A 25 -15.71 -8.25 2.65
N SER A 26 -15.70 -7.10 3.35
CA SER A 26 -16.40 -5.88 2.98
C SER A 26 -15.59 -5.06 1.99
N THR A 27 -16.19 -4.75 0.84
CA THR A 27 -15.56 -3.89 -0.19
C THR A 27 -15.20 -2.52 0.35
N LYS A 28 -16.05 -1.93 1.19
CA LYS A 28 -15.82 -0.61 1.78
C LYS A 28 -14.60 -0.60 2.69
N ASP A 29 -14.48 -1.62 3.54
CA ASP A 29 -13.41 -1.69 4.53
C ASP A 29 -12.07 -2.04 3.85
N ALA A 30 -12.10 -2.97 2.88
CA ALA A 30 -10.95 -3.28 2.03
C ALA A 30 -10.42 -2.04 1.28
N LEU A 31 -11.31 -1.21 0.70
CA LEU A 31 -10.92 0.03 0.03
C LEU A 31 -10.36 1.07 1.02
N SER A 32 -10.96 1.18 2.21
CA SER A 32 -10.51 2.12 3.24
C SER A 32 -9.08 1.79 3.70
N ILE A 33 -8.80 0.51 3.93
CA ILE A 33 -7.46 0.01 4.26
C ILE A 33 -6.48 0.26 3.11
N ALA A 34 -6.88 0.00 1.87
CA ALA A 34 -6.03 0.22 0.70
C ALA A 34 -5.61 1.68 0.54
N VAL A 35 -6.55 2.61 0.70
CA VAL A 35 -6.30 4.05 0.61
C VAL A 35 -5.38 4.48 1.76
N GLN A 36 -5.66 4.05 2.99
CA GLN A 36 -4.81 4.38 4.13
C GLN A 36 -3.39 3.85 3.92
N HIS A 37 -3.25 2.59 3.49
CA HIS A 37 -1.97 1.98 3.20
C HIS A 37 -1.20 2.74 2.14
N TYR A 38 -1.86 3.15 1.04
CA TYR A 38 -1.20 3.94 -0.02
C TYR A 38 -0.66 5.27 0.51
N LEU A 39 -1.42 5.97 1.36
CA LEU A 39 -1.03 7.27 1.92
C LEU A 39 0.09 7.17 2.96
N GLU A 40 0.19 6.04 3.67
CA GLU A 40 1.23 5.81 4.70
C GLU A 40 2.45 5.05 4.16
N CYS A 41 2.37 4.51 2.95
CA CYS A 41 3.41 3.66 2.40
C CYS A 41 4.67 4.47 2.11
N GLU A 42 5.77 4.17 2.80
CA GLU A 42 7.08 4.80 2.55
C GLU A 42 7.60 4.61 1.12
N TYR A 43 6.98 3.73 0.32
CA TYR A 43 7.31 3.47 -1.07
C TYR A 43 6.44 4.22 -2.10
N THR A 44 5.44 4.99 -1.67
CA THR A 44 4.63 5.82 -2.57
C THR A 44 5.20 7.23 -2.72
N ASP A 45 6.00 7.67 -1.75
CA ASP A 45 6.80 8.90 -1.86
C ASP A 45 8.04 8.66 -2.73
N LEU A 46 8.11 9.31 -3.89
CA LEU A 46 9.24 9.25 -4.83
C LEU A 46 10.45 10.10 -4.40
N ASN A 47 10.53 10.48 -3.12
CA ASN A 47 11.61 11.32 -2.61
C ASN A 47 12.89 10.51 -2.37
N ASP A 48 14.03 11.19 -2.36
CA ASP A 48 15.36 10.57 -2.17
C ASP A 48 15.51 9.78 -0.86
N GLU A 49 14.70 10.10 0.15
CA GLU A 49 14.66 9.38 1.44
C GLU A 49 14.16 7.93 1.29
N MET A 50 13.20 7.68 0.38
CA MET A 50 12.66 6.35 0.09
C MET A 50 13.72 5.42 -0.51
N TRP A 51 14.50 5.94 -1.46
CA TRP A 51 15.61 5.23 -2.07
C TRP A 51 16.72 4.92 -1.06
N THR A 52 17.02 5.87 -0.18
CA THR A 52 18.03 5.71 0.88
C THR A 52 17.64 4.58 1.84
N ARG A 53 16.42 4.59 2.37
CA ARG A 53 15.92 3.51 3.25
C ARG A 53 15.87 2.15 2.56
N LYS A 54 15.50 2.12 1.28
CA LYS A 54 15.49 0.87 0.49
C LYS A 54 16.90 0.31 0.33
N LEU A 55 17.90 1.15 0.07
CA LEU A 55 19.30 0.76 0.00
C LEU A 55 19.80 0.24 1.36
N GLU A 56 19.51 0.94 2.46
CA GLU A 56 19.88 0.52 3.82
C GLU A 56 19.35 -0.87 4.17
N LYS A 57 18.06 -1.14 3.90
CA LYS A 57 17.46 -2.46 4.15
C LYS A 57 18.12 -3.58 3.32
N VAL A 58 18.55 -3.30 2.10
CA VAL A 58 19.27 -4.28 1.26
C VAL A 58 20.68 -4.54 1.79
N VAL A 59 21.38 -3.50 2.24
CA VAL A 59 22.73 -3.63 2.83
C VAL A 59 22.69 -4.41 4.14
N GLN A 60 21.74 -4.12 5.03
CA GLN A 60 21.57 -4.85 6.30
C GLN A 60 21.29 -6.34 6.08
N LYS A 61 20.42 -6.69 5.10
CA LYS A 61 20.14 -8.08 4.74
C LYS A 61 21.35 -8.83 4.16
N LYS A 62 22.29 -8.13 3.53
CA LYS A 62 23.55 -8.73 3.05
C LYS A 62 24.53 -8.96 4.18
N ASN A 63 24.64 -8.04 5.13
CA ASN A 63 25.55 -8.17 6.28
C ASN A 63 25.13 -9.25 7.30
N GLN A 64 23.84 -9.63 7.36
CA GLN A 64 23.38 -10.76 8.18
C GLN A 64 23.68 -12.14 7.58
N LYS A 65 24.11 -12.22 6.31
CA LYS A 65 24.41 -13.48 5.61
C LYS A 65 25.90 -13.83 5.60
N TYR A 66 26.76 -13.03 6.21
CA TYR A 66 28.20 -13.27 6.36
C TYR A 66 28.57 -13.37 7.83
#